data_AF-A0A4Q2L4N7-F1
#
_entry.id   AF-A0A4Q2L4N7-F1
#
_cell.length_a   1.000
_cell.length_b   1.000
_cell.length_c   1.000
_cell.angle_alpha   90.00
_cell.angle_beta   90.00
_cell.angle_gamma   90.00
#
_symmetry.space_group_name_H-M   'P 1'
#
loop_
_entity.id
_entity.type
_entity.pdbx_description
1 polymer ?
#
loop_
_entity_poly.entity_id
_entity_poly.type
_entity_poly.pdbx_seq_one_letter_code
_entity_poly.pdbx_strand_id
1 'polypeptide(L)'
;MKMKKSKNMLIAILLIVFVLVIIVYFSILGGFHDRKTVTFSTKPQAAEYIEKGWIPGNIPENAKNITLYYDIDTNVVNGSFQSTQEYISKFKESLHESEKEEFIHKKRIIHPKFKNITESFLKRDVSFYKNESYLFVIEEHTIYFFSLHP
;
A
#
# COMPACT_ATOMS: atom_id res chain seq x y z
N MET A 1 -36.09 -12.70 46.15
CA MET A 1 -36.23 -12.33 44.72
C MET A 1 -35.44 -11.06 44.31
N LYS A 2 -35.43 -9.98 45.13
CA LYS A 2 -34.70 -8.72 44.83
C LYS A 2 -33.18 -8.89 44.58
N MET A 3 -32.49 -9.73 45.36
CA MET A 3 -31.04 -10.01 45.18
C MET A 3 -30.69 -10.71 43.86
N LYS A 4 -31.59 -11.54 43.30
CA LYS A 4 -31.34 -12.21 42.02
C LYS A 4 -31.46 -11.21 40.86
N LYS A 5 -32.40 -10.26 40.98
CA LYS A 5 -32.60 -9.16 40.02
C LYS A 5 -31.44 -8.15 40.02
N SER A 6 -30.87 -7.83 41.19
CA SER A 6 -29.70 -6.94 41.28
C SER A 6 -28.41 -7.60 40.74
N LYS A 7 -28.21 -8.90 40.99
CA LYS A 7 -27.08 -9.65 40.40
C LYS A 7 -27.17 -9.71 38.87
N ASN A 8 -28.36 -9.96 38.32
CA ASN A 8 -28.55 -9.99 36.87
C ASN A 8 -28.33 -8.61 36.23
N MET A 9 -28.72 -7.53 36.92
CA MET A 9 -28.47 -6.16 36.47
C MET A 9 -26.98 -5.81 36.49
N LEU A 10 -26.25 -6.22 37.54
CA LEU A 10 -24.80 -6.05 37.63
C LEU A 10 -24.08 -6.78 36.49
N ILE A 11 -24.48 -8.04 36.20
CA ILE A 11 -23.91 -8.82 35.10
C ILE A 11 -24.16 -8.14 33.75
N ALA A 12 -25.37 -7.60 33.54
CA ALA A 12 -25.69 -6.86 32.31
C ALA A 12 -24.83 -5.59 32.16
N ILE A 13 -24.61 -4.83 33.25
CA ILE A 13 -23.74 -3.66 33.22
C ILE A 13 -22.29 -4.06 32.89
N LEU A 14 -21.77 -5.12 33.52
CA LEU A 14 -20.42 -5.61 33.25
C LEU A 14 -20.25 -6.07 31.80
N LEU A 15 -21.26 -6.72 31.21
CA LEU A 15 -21.26 -7.10 29.80
C LEU A 15 -21.23 -5.88 28.87
N ILE A 16 -22.02 -4.85 29.17
CA ILE A 16 -22.03 -3.60 28.40
C ILE A 16 -20.65 -2.93 28.47
N VAL A 17 -20.06 -2.84 29.67
CA VAL A 17 -18.72 -2.27 29.86
C VAL A 17 -17.67 -3.08 29.09
N PHE A 18 -17.74 -4.42 29.13
CA PHE A 18 -16.83 -5.28 28.39
C PHE A 18 -16.94 -5.07 26.87
N VAL A 19 -18.15 -4.97 26.33
CA VAL A 19 -18.38 -4.67 24.91
C VAL A 19 -17.84 -3.28 24.55
N LEU A 20 -18.04 -2.27 25.39
CA LEU A 20 -17.50 -0.94 25.16
C LEU A 20 -15.96 -0.93 25.15
N VAL A 21 -15.32 -1.65 26.07
CA VAL A 21 -13.85 -1.81 26.09
C VAL A 21 -13.36 -2.48 24.81
N ILE A 22 -14.06 -3.51 24.33
CA ILE A 22 -13.73 -4.18 23.06
C ILE A 22 -13.84 -3.22 21.88
N ILE A 23 -14.93 -2.42 21.80
CA ILE A 23 -15.12 -1.44 20.72
C ILE A 23 -13.98 -0.42 20.73
N VAL A 24 -13.66 0.16 21.89
CA VAL A 24 -12.56 1.12 22.03
C VAL A 24 -11.21 0.50 21.67
N TYR A 25 -10.96 -0.73 22.12
CA TYR A 25 -9.74 -1.48 21.80
C TYR A 25 -9.58 -1.68 20.29
N PHE A 26 -10.64 -2.10 19.59
CA PHE A 26 -10.63 -2.23 18.13
C PHE A 26 -10.54 -0.89 17.41
N SER A 27 -11.14 0.18 17.94
CA SER A 27 -10.99 1.53 17.38
C SER A 27 -9.57 2.06 17.48
N ILE A 28 -8.86 1.79 18.58
CA ILE A 28 -7.45 2.18 18.76
C ILE A 28 -6.54 1.31 17.88
N LEU A 29 -6.78 0.00 17.82
CA LEU A 29 -6.06 -0.92 16.92
C LEU A 29 -6.25 -0.60 15.44
N GLY A 30 -7.35 0.05 15.07
CA GLY A 30 -7.62 0.48 13.71
C GLY A 30 -6.60 1.46 13.15
N GLY A 31 -5.81 2.11 14.01
CA GLY A 31 -4.74 3.05 13.65
C GLY A 31 -5.28 4.31 12.97
N PHE A 32 -5.00 5.47 13.54
CA PHE A 32 -5.15 6.73 12.79
C PHE A 32 -4.00 6.84 11.81
N HIS A 33 -4.10 6.12 10.70
CA HIS A 33 -3.13 6.19 9.62
C HIS A 33 -3.36 7.46 8.79
N ASP A 34 -2.41 8.40 8.77
CA ASP A 34 -2.48 9.57 7.88
C ASP A 34 -2.07 9.16 6.45
N ARG A 35 -3.06 8.60 5.74
CA ARG A 35 -2.92 8.17 4.35
C ARG A 35 -3.27 9.30 3.41
N LYS A 36 -2.34 9.61 2.51
CA LYS A 36 -2.52 10.64 1.48
C LYS A 36 -2.42 10.03 0.10
N THR A 37 -3.16 10.64 -0.82
CA THR A 37 -3.13 10.32 -2.25
C THR A 37 -2.78 11.57 -3.01
N VAL A 38 -1.77 11.49 -3.87
CA VAL A 38 -1.33 12.61 -4.71
C VAL A 38 -1.12 12.10 -6.13
N THR A 39 -1.44 12.94 -7.11
CA THR A 39 -1.29 12.63 -8.53
C THR A 39 -0.48 13.71 -9.24
N PHE A 40 0.38 13.30 -10.14
CA PHE A 40 1.24 14.17 -10.93
C PHE A 40 1.10 13.83 -12.41
N SER A 41 1.05 14.85 -13.25
CA SER A 41 0.96 14.64 -14.70
C SER A 41 2.30 14.18 -15.28
N THR A 42 3.42 14.56 -14.67
CA THR A 42 4.78 14.33 -15.17
C THR A 42 5.79 14.10 -14.04
N LYS A 43 6.93 13.47 -14.36
CA LYS A 43 8.05 13.27 -13.41
C LYS A 43 8.53 14.56 -12.72
N PRO A 44 8.72 15.71 -13.41
CA PRO A 44 9.14 16.95 -12.74
C PRO A 44 8.16 17.45 -11.66
N GLN A 45 6.86 17.25 -11.84
CA GLN A 45 5.87 17.60 -10.81
C GLN A 45 5.97 16.71 -9.56
N ALA A 46 6.50 15.50 -9.72
CA ALA A 46 6.71 14.54 -8.66
C ALA A 46 8.09 14.65 -7.98
N ALA A 47 8.94 15.62 -8.38
CA ALA A 47 10.34 15.70 -7.97
C ALA A 47 10.53 15.70 -6.44
N GLU A 48 9.74 16.51 -5.71
CA GLU A 48 9.79 16.55 -4.25
C GLU A 48 9.52 15.18 -3.60
N TYR A 49 8.60 14.40 -4.18
CA TYR A 49 8.21 13.09 -3.67
C TYR A 49 9.21 11.99 -4.05
N ILE A 50 9.94 12.19 -5.15
CA ILE A 50 11.09 11.37 -5.54
C ILE A 50 12.26 11.62 -4.59
N GLU A 51 12.57 12.88 -4.29
CA GLU A 51 13.65 13.28 -3.37
C GLU A 51 13.40 12.75 -1.95
N LYS A 52 12.14 12.73 -1.51
CA LYS A 52 11.73 12.11 -0.23
C LYS A 52 11.79 10.58 -0.24
N GLY A 53 12.05 9.95 -1.39
CA GLY A 53 12.10 8.50 -1.52
C GLY A 53 10.73 7.83 -1.41
N TRP A 54 9.63 8.55 -1.62
CA TRP A 54 8.28 7.98 -1.69
C TRP A 54 7.89 7.52 -3.10
N ILE A 55 8.58 8.04 -4.12
CA ILE A 55 8.48 7.59 -5.51
C ILE A 55 9.88 7.11 -5.94
N PRO A 56 10.01 5.99 -6.66
CA PRO A 56 11.31 5.51 -7.12
C PRO A 56 12.06 6.56 -7.95
N GLY A 57 13.32 6.83 -7.61
CA GLY A 57 14.13 7.82 -8.35
C GLY A 57 14.46 7.42 -9.79
N ASN A 58 14.49 6.12 -10.06
CA ASN A 58 14.79 5.55 -11.36
C ASN A 58 13.58 5.48 -12.31
N ILE A 59 12.41 6.07 -11.98
CA ILE A 59 11.29 6.07 -12.92
C ILE A 59 11.67 6.77 -14.25
N PRO A 60 11.14 6.32 -15.39
CA PRO A 60 11.43 6.91 -16.71
C PRO A 60 11.22 8.43 -16.77
N GLU A 61 12.06 9.11 -17.55
CA GLU A 61 11.92 10.56 -17.77
C GLU A 61 10.57 10.96 -18.38
N ASN A 62 10.02 10.10 -19.24
CA ASN A 62 8.71 10.32 -19.85
C ASN A 62 7.53 9.81 -18.99
N ALA A 63 7.76 9.49 -17.71
CA ALA A 63 6.71 9.03 -16.83
C ALA A 63 5.58 10.06 -16.71
N LYS A 64 4.35 9.59 -16.92
CA LYS A 64 3.11 10.38 -16.86
C LYS A 64 2.10 9.73 -15.95
N ASN A 65 1.09 10.51 -15.55
CA ASN A 65 -0.04 10.03 -14.75
C ASN A 65 0.42 9.28 -13.49
N ILE A 66 1.40 9.85 -12.80
CA ILE A 66 2.01 9.27 -11.60
C ILE A 66 0.99 9.41 -10.47
N THR A 67 0.64 8.30 -9.85
CA THR A 67 -0.23 8.25 -8.68
C THR A 67 0.56 7.68 -7.52
N LEU A 68 0.58 8.39 -6.39
CA LEU A 68 1.19 7.95 -5.15
C LEU A 68 0.11 7.86 -4.07
N TYR A 69 0.08 6.71 -3.40
CA TYR A 69 -0.56 6.50 -2.11
C TYR A 69 0.56 6.31 -1.10
N TYR A 70 0.54 7.07 -0.02
CA TYR A 70 1.53 6.93 1.04
C TYR A 70 0.90 7.12 2.41
N ASP A 71 1.48 6.45 3.38
CA ASP A 71 1.10 6.50 4.79
C ASP A 71 2.24 7.20 5.53
N ILE A 72 1.97 8.38 6.10
CA ILE A 72 3.02 9.22 6.72
C ILE A 72 3.65 8.54 7.93
N ASP A 73 2.85 7.80 8.68
CA ASP A 73 3.29 7.20 9.95
C ASP A 73 4.17 5.97 9.71
N THR A 74 3.90 5.21 8.65
CA THR A 74 4.59 3.94 8.36
C THR A 74 5.55 4.00 7.17
N ASN A 75 5.62 5.13 6.46
CA ASN A 75 6.25 5.32 5.13
C ASN A 75 5.99 4.20 4.11
N VAL A 76 4.92 3.44 4.29
CA VAL A 76 4.54 2.45 3.29
C VAL A 76 3.94 3.19 2.09
N VAL A 77 4.42 2.87 0.90
CA VAL A 77 3.95 3.52 -0.34
C VAL A 77 3.48 2.49 -1.37
N ASN A 78 2.42 2.86 -2.08
CA ASN A 78 1.97 2.18 -3.29
C ASN A 78 1.77 3.23 -4.37
N GLY A 79 2.11 2.91 -5.60
CA GLY A 79 1.84 3.84 -6.67
C GLY A 79 1.91 3.23 -8.05
N SER A 80 1.62 4.07 -9.03
CA SER A 80 1.68 3.67 -10.43
C SER A 80 2.07 4.86 -11.29
N PHE A 81 2.70 4.59 -12.42
CA PHE A 81 2.96 5.58 -13.46
C PHE A 81 2.84 4.94 -14.83
N GLN A 82 2.68 5.77 -15.85
CA GLN A 82 2.64 5.33 -17.24
C GLN A 82 3.89 5.76 -17.98
N SER A 83 4.34 4.93 -18.92
CA SER A 83 5.49 5.21 -19.77
C SER A 83 5.34 4.53 -21.14
N THR A 84 6.11 4.97 -22.12
CA THR A 84 6.14 4.35 -23.45
C THR A 84 6.93 3.05 -23.42
N GLN A 85 6.64 2.15 -24.36
CA GLN A 85 7.30 0.85 -24.44
C GLN A 85 8.83 0.95 -24.48
N GLU A 86 9.37 1.91 -25.23
CA GLU A 86 10.81 2.13 -25.33
C GLU A 86 11.46 2.42 -23.96
N TYR A 87 10.84 3.31 -23.19
CA TYR A 87 11.34 3.70 -21.87
C TYR A 87 11.10 2.62 -20.82
N ILE A 88 10.02 1.83 -20.97
CA ILE A 88 9.78 0.66 -20.14
C ILE A 88 10.88 -0.39 -20.34
N SER A 89 11.30 -0.65 -21.58
CA SER A 89 12.40 -1.59 -21.84
C SER A 89 13.70 -1.14 -21.15
N LYS A 90 14.07 0.14 -21.28
CA LYS A 90 15.24 0.71 -20.58
C LYS A 90 15.09 0.67 -19.06
N PHE A 91 13.88 0.92 -18.55
CA PHE A 91 13.61 0.86 -17.13
C PHE A 91 13.78 -0.56 -16.59
N LYS A 92 13.31 -1.59 -17.32
CA LYS A 92 13.48 -3.01 -16.95
C LYS A 92 14.95 -3.40 -16.82
N GLU A 93 15.83 -2.85 -17.65
CA GLU A 93 17.29 -3.10 -17.55
C GLU A 93 17.88 -2.59 -16.23
N SER A 94 17.24 -1.60 -15.59
CA SER A 94 17.65 -1.10 -14.26
C SER A 94 17.09 -1.91 -13.08
N LEU A 95 16.30 -2.95 -13.35
CA LEU A 95 15.61 -3.75 -12.34
C LEU A 95 16.14 -5.18 -12.32
N HIS A 96 16.03 -5.80 -11.16
CA HIS A 96 16.21 -7.23 -11.01
C HIS A 96 14.86 -7.93 -11.12
N GLU A 97 14.83 -9.10 -11.77
CA GLU A 97 13.64 -9.95 -11.69
C GLU A 97 13.48 -10.45 -10.25
N SER A 98 12.23 -10.54 -9.79
CA SER A 98 11.84 -10.98 -8.47
C SER A 98 10.99 -12.23 -8.58
N GLU A 99 11.18 -13.15 -7.65
CA GLU A 99 10.27 -14.29 -7.51
C GLU A 99 8.88 -13.81 -7.08
N LYS A 100 7.85 -14.51 -7.54
CA LYS A 100 6.45 -14.27 -7.15
C LYS A 100 6.27 -14.40 -5.64
N GLU A 101 6.92 -15.38 -5.04
CA GLU A 101 6.90 -15.64 -3.60
C GLU A 101 7.47 -14.44 -2.83
N GLU A 102 8.56 -13.84 -3.30
CA GLU A 102 9.11 -12.64 -2.68
C GLU A 102 8.12 -11.48 -2.73
N PHE A 103 7.47 -11.26 -3.87
CA PHE A 103 6.40 -10.27 -4.00
C PHE A 103 5.24 -10.56 -3.02
N ILE A 104 4.84 -11.82 -2.87
CA ILE A 104 3.75 -12.20 -1.97
C ILE A 104 4.05 -11.80 -0.53
N HIS A 105 5.26 -12.10 -0.05
CA HIS A 105 5.63 -11.93 1.36
C HIS A 105 6.08 -10.51 1.69
N LYS A 106 6.71 -9.79 0.76
CA LYS A 106 7.28 -8.47 1.04
C LYS A 106 6.37 -7.29 0.67
N LYS A 107 5.41 -7.47 -0.25
CA LYS A 107 4.51 -6.37 -0.62
C LYS A 107 3.72 -5.89 0.60
N ARG A 108 3.58 -4.58 0.72
CA ARG A 108 2.68 -3.94 1.68
C ARG A 108 1.63 -3.14 0.91
N ILE A 109 0.37 -3.28 1.29
CA ILE A 109 -0.75 -2.66 0.58
C ILE A 109 -1.47 -1.73 1.56
N ILE A 110 -1.53 -0.45 1.20
CA ILE A 110 -2.16 0.60 2.02
C ILE A 110 -3.47 1.12 1.43
N HIS A 111 -3.73 0.83 0.15
CA HIS A 111 -4.94 1.29 -0.54
C HIS A 111 -5.72 0.13 -1.17
N PRO A 112 -7.07 0.05 -1.00
CA PRO A 112 -7.89 -1.04 -1.54
C PRO A 112 -7.74 -1.29 -3.04
N LYS A 113 -7.51 -0.23 -3.83
CA LYS A 113 -7.24 -0.33 -5.28
C LYS A 113 -6.07 -1.29 -5.57
N PHE A 114 -5.00 -1.22 -4.78
CA PHE A 114 -3.82 -2.08 -4.95
C PHE A 114 -4.08 -3.50 -4.46
N LYS A 115 -5.00 -3.71 -3.50
CA LYS A 115 -5.41 -5.06 -3.11
C LYS A 115 -6.02 -5.81 -4.30
N ASN A 116 -7.01 -5.21 -4.97
CA ASN A 116 -7.67 -5.85 -6.12
C ASN A 116 -6.71 -6.11 -7.28
N ILE A 117 -5.83 -5.14 -7.56
CA ILE A 117 -4.83 -5.24 -8.63
C ILE A 117 -3.81 -6.35 -8.33
N THR A 118 -3.28 -6.42 -7.10
CA THR A 118 -2.33 -7.47 -6.72
C THR A 118 -2.96 -8.86 -6.72
N GLU A 119 -4.21 -9.01 -6.29
CA GLU A 119 -4.94 -10.28 -6.41
C GLU A 119 -5.08 -10.74 -7.86
N SER A 120 -5.23 -9.80 -8.80
CA SER A 120 -5.23 -10.08 -10.24
C SER A 120 -3.85 -10.53 -10.76
N PHE A 121 -2.77 -9.91 -10.30
CA PHE A 121 -1.40 -10.31 -10.64
C PHE A 121 -1.12 -11.75 -10.21
N LEU A 122 -1.51 -12.10 -8.99
CA LEU A 122 -1.21 -13.42 -8.41
C LEU A 122 -1.94 -14.58 -9.10
N LYS A 123 -3.01 -14.30 -9.85
CA LYS A 123 -3.77 -15.30 -10.61
C LYS A 123 -3.28 -15.48 -12.06
N ARG A 124 -2.38 -14.62 -12.52
CA ARG A 124 -1.88 -14.60 -13.90
C ARG A 124 -0.40 -14.91 -13.94
N ASP A 125 0.09 -15.18 -15.14
CA ASP A 125 1.51 -15.29 -15.43
C ASP A 125 2.05 -13.88 -15.72
N VAL A 126 2.56 -13.21 -14.69
CA VAL A 126 3.15 -11.88 -14.78
C VAL A 126 4.53 -11.88 -14.14
N SER A 127 5.48 -11.18 -14.76
CA SER A 127 6.82 -10.99 -14.20
C SER A 127 6.79 -9.94 -13.10
N PHE A 128 7.51 -10.23 -12.02
CA PHE A 128 7.74 -9.30 -10.92
C PHE A 128 9.18 -8.79 -11.00
N TYR A 129 9.38 -7.52 -10.66
CA TYR A 129 10.69 -6.90 -10.68
C TYR A 129 10.95 -6.19 -9.35
N LYS A 130 12.21 -5.86 -9.07
CA LYS A 130 12.61 -5.14 -7.85
C LYS A 130 13.86 -4.30 -8.06
N ASN A 131 14.02 -3.31 -7.20
CA ASN A 131 15.31 -2.69 -6.90
C ASN A 131 15.52 -2.72 -5.37
N GLU A 132 16.48 -1.95 -4.86
CA GLU A 132 16.81 -1.93 -3.43
C GLU A 132 15.66 -1.50 -2.52
N SER A 133 14.73 -0.68 -3.01
CA SER A 133 13.69 -0.05 -2.17
C SER A 133 12.26 -0.42 -2.58
N TYR A 134 12.06 -0.98 -3.77
CA TYR A 134 10.74 -1.18 -4.35
C TYR A 134 10.57 -2.52 -5.07
N LEU A 135 9.34 -3.03 -5.02
CA LEU A 135 8.82 -4.06 -5.91
C LEU A 135 8.04 -3.40 -7.04
N PHE A 136 8.08 -4.01 -8.23
CA PHE A 136 7.40 -3.53 -9.43
C PHE A 136 6.63 -4.64 -10.14
N VAL A 137 5.52 -4.25 -10.76
CA VAL A 137 4.80 -5.05 -11.75
C VAL A 137 4.51 -4.17 -12.95
N ILE A 138 4.80 -4.66 -14.15
CA ILE A 138 4.68 -3.90 -15.40
C ILE A 138 3.59 -4.55 -16.26
N GLU A 139 2.53 -3.79 -16.54
CA GLU A 139 1.43 -4.19 -17.41
C GLU A 139 1.28 -3.19 -18.56
N GLU A 140 1.59 -3.63 -19.78
CA GLU A 140 1.54 -2.79 -20.98
C GLU A 140 2.32 -1.47 -20.78
N HIS A 141 1.60 -0.36 -20.66
CA HIS A 141 2.14 0.99 -20.47
C HIS A 141 2.11 1.47 -19.02
N THR A 142 1.63 0.66 -18.08
CA THR A 142 1.49 1.01 -16.66
C THR A 142 2.45 0.21 -15.80
N ILE A 143 3.19 0.90 -14.94
CA ILE A 143 4.09 0.32 -13.97
C ILE A 143 3.50 0.57 -12.60
N TYR A 144 3.36 -0.48 -11.80
CA TYR A 144 2.95 -0.43 -10.41
C TYR A 144 4.18 -0.60 -9.52
N PHE A 145 4.27 0.17 -8.44
CA PHE A 145 5.36 0.08 -7.47
C PHE A 145 4.87 -0.02 -6.03
N PHE A 146 5.62 -0.73 -5.20
CA PHE A 146 5.33 -0.99 -3.78
C PHE A 146 6.63 -0.87 -3.00
N SER A 147 6.66 -0.15 -1.86
CA SER A 147 7.90 -0.13 -1.06
C SER A 147 8.18 -1.49 -0.41
N LEU A 148 9.48 -1.82 -0.34
CA LEU A 148 10.01 -2.97 0.39
C LEU A 148 10.19 -2.67 1.88
N HIS A 149 10.45 -1.41 2.23
CA HIS A 149 10.72 -0.95 3.58
C HIS A 149 9.74 0.17 4.01
N PRO A 150 9.37 0.22 5.30
CA PRO A 150 8.83 1.42 5.94
C PRO A 150 9.92 2.45 6.24
#